data_AF-A0A958FQ16-F1
#
_entry.id   AF-A0A958FQ16-F1
#
_cell.length_a   1.000
_cell.length_b   1.000
_cell.length_c   1.000
_cell.angle_alpha   90.00
_cell.angle_beta   90.00
_cell.angle_gamma   90.00
#
_symmetry.space_group_name_H-M   'P 1'
#
loop_
_entity.id
_entity.type
_entity.pdbx_description
1 polymer ?
#
loop_
_entity_poly.entity_id
_entity_poly.type
_entity_poly.pdbx_seq_one_letter_code
_entity_poly.pdbx_strand_id
1 'polypeptide(L)'
;MDRKSLITGILFIGIGALLLADNLDFIRVDWEDFFEDFFQLWPVLMMAGGAGFWLNWLRDRDNVGQLLPGTILLTYGSLFLYLSLTGEWWQMGDYNLWALFIAGPGLGFLAMYLFGKQDRGQLVTAGILLAISALFFAGVSNFRLIWPVILIIIGIRLIFKNRRDNNKMPTAHEQNL
;
A
#
# COMPACT_ATOMS: atom_id res chain seq x y z
N MET A 1 -10.10 -22.04 44.46
CA MET A 1 -10.33 -20.73 43.82
C MET A 1 -9.25 -20.53 42.78
N ASP A 2 -9.63 -20.35 41.51
CA ASP A 2 -8.67 -20.19 40.43
C ASP A 2 -7.85 -18.91 40.62
N ARG A 3 -6.52 -19.05 40.73
CA ARG A 3 -5.60 -17.92 40.94
C ARG A 3 -5.77 -16.83 39.87
N LYS A 4 -6.15 -17.24 38.65
CA LYS A 4 -6.43 -16.34 37.53
C LYS A 4 -7.65 -15.45 37.77
N SER A 5 -8.73 -15.97 38.36
CA SER A 5 -9.94 -15.16 38.61
C SER A 5 -9.74 -14.15 39.74
N LEU A 6 -8.93 -14.50 40.75
CA LEU A 6 -8.51 -13.58 41.82
C LEU A 6 -7.64 -12.43 41.28
N ILE A 7 -6.67 -12.75 40.40
CA ILE A 7 -5.81 -11.74 39.77
C ILE A 7 -6.65 -10.80 38.89
N THR A 8 -7.56 -11.35 38.07
CA THR A 8 -8.46 -10.53 37.25
C THR A 8 -9.37 -9.65 38.11
N GLY A 9 -9.91 -10.17 39.22
CA GLY A 9 -10.75 -9.39 40.13
C GLY A 9 -10.02 -8.24 40.82
N ILE A 10 -8.81 -8.49 41.35
CA ILE A 10 -7.97 -7.46 41.96
C ILE A 10 -7.61 -6.37 40.94
N LEU A 11 -7.33 -6.77 39.70
CA LEU A 11 -6.99 -5.85 38.62
C LEU A 11 -8.18 -4.96 38.25
N PHE A 12 -9.39 -5.52 38.17
CA PHE A 12 -10.63 -4.76 37.95
C PHE A 12 -10.95 -3.80 39.09
N ILE A 13 -10.78 -4.24 40.35
CA ILE A 13 -10.99 -3.39 41.52
C ILE A 13 -9.99 -2.23 41.53
N GLY A 14 -8.72 -2.48 41.20
CA GLY A 14 -7.70 -1.44 41.10
C GLY A 14 -8.00 -0.41 40.01
N ILE A 15 -8.38 -0.87 38.82
CA ILE A 15 -8.78 0.01 37.71
C ILE A 15 -10.01 0.85 38.09
N GLY A 16 -11.03 0.22 38.70
CA GLY A 16 -12.24 0.92 39.13
C GLY A 16 -11.98 1.96 40.23
N ALA A 17 -11.11 1.66 41.19
CA ALA A 17 -10.71 2.59 42.23
C ALA A 17 -9.94 3.80 41.68
N LEU A 18 -9.05 3.57 40.70
CA LEU A 18 -8.33 4.64 39.98
C LEU A 18 -9.29 5.54 39.20
N LEU A 19 -10.25 4.98 38.47
CA LEU A 19 -11.27 5.74 37.72
C LEU A 19 -12.17 6.57 38.63
N LEU A 20 -12.54 6.05 39.81
CA LEU A 20 -13.30 6.79 40.82
C LEU A 20 -12.49 7.95 41.42
N ALA A 21 -11.20 7.73 41.69
CA ALA A 21 -10.32 8.77 42.23
C ALA A 21 -10.10 9.93 41.23
N ASP A 22 -10.04 9.60 39.93
CA ASP A 22 -9.97 10.58 38.83
C ASP A 22 -11.28 11.35 38.69
N ASN A 23 -12.43 10.67 38.72
CA ASN A 23 -13.74 11.33 38.65
C ASN A 23 -14.05 12.26 39.83
N LEU A 24 -13.43 12.00 40.98
CA LEU A 24 -13.55 12.80 42.19
C LEU A 24 -12.53 13.96 42.26
N ASP A 25 -11.77 14.20 41.18
CA ASP A 25 -10.77 15.28 41.05
C ASP A 25 -9.65 15.20 42.13
N PHE A 26 -9.45 14.03 42.77
CA PHE A 26 -8.37 13.80 43.75
C PHE A 26 -7.01 13.63 43.08
N ILE A 27 -7.02 13.09 41.86
CA ILE A 27 -5.85 12.91 40.99
C ILE A 27 -6.36 13.27 39.59
N ARG A 28 -5.73 14.23 38.92
CA ARG A 28 -5.96 14.43 37.48
C ARG A 28 -5.04 13.50 36.73
N VAL A 29 -5.57 12.41 36.23
CA VAL A 29 -4.85 11.58 35.28
C VAL A 29 -5.40 11.91 33.91
N ASP A 30 -4.56 12.51 33.06
CA ASP A 30 -4.91 12.86 31.68
C ASP A 30 -4.94 11.58 30.83
N TRP A 31 -5.86 10.66 31.16
CA TRP A 31 -6.11 9.43 30.43
C TRP A 31 -6.48 9.73 28.97
N GLU A 32 -7.17 10.85 28.73
CA GLU A 32 -7.55 11.30 27.39
C GLU A 32 -6.32 11.48 26.48
N ASP A 33 -5.30 12.20 26.94
CA ASP A 33 -4.05 12.43 26.21
C ASP A 33 -3.31 11.11 25.94
N PHE A 34 -3.22 10.25 26.97
CA PHE A 34 -2.57 8.94 26.82
C PHE A 34 -3.28 8.04 25.80
N PHE A 35 -4.62 7.99 25.83
CA PHE A 35 -5.38 7.21 24.88
C PHE A 35 -5.30 7.83 23.47
N GLU A 36 -5.34 9.15 23.34
CA GLU A 36 -5.21 9.84 22.04
C GLU A 36 -3.87 9.54 21.36
N ASP A 37 -2.76 9.68 22.08
CA ASP A 37 -1.43 9.33 21.58
C ASP A 37 -1.32 7.85 21.18
N PHE A 38 -1.91 6.96 21.99
CA PHE A 38 -1.94 5.54 21.68
C PHE A 38 -2.77 5.25 20.42
N PHE A 39 -3.92 5.91 20.26
CA PHE A 39 -4.77 5.77 19.08
C PHE A 39 -4.09 6.30 17.82
N GLN A 40 -3.23 7.31 17.91
CA GLN A 40 -2.45 7.80 16.76
C GLN A 40 -1.46 6.74 16.21
N LEU A 41 -1.04 5.77 17.02
CA LEU A 41 -0.13 4.69 16.62
C LEU A 41 -0.84 3.51 15.92
N TRP A 42 -2.14 3.58 15.67
CA TRP A 42 -2.87 2.56 14.92
C TRP A 42 -2.23 2.15 13.57
N PRO A 43 -1.56 3.02 12.78
CA PRO A 43 -0.94 2.63 11.52
C PRO A 43 0.23 1.67 11.71
N VAL A 44 0.85 1.67 12.89
CA VAL A 44 1.91 0.71 13.25
C VAL A 44 1.38 -0.71 13.22
N LEU A 45 0.12 -0.94 13.60
CA LEU A 45 -0.50 -2.26 13.50
C LEU A 45 -0.66 -2.70 12.03
N MET A 46 -1.01 -1.78 11.13
CA MET A 46 -1.02 -2.07 9.70
C MET A 46 0.38 -2.40 9.18
N MET A 47 1.38 -1.61 9.57
CA MET A 47 2.77 -1.88 9.19
C MET A 47 3.26 -3.23 9.74
N ALA A 48 2.92 -3.57 10.99
CA ALA A 48 3.25 -4.85 11.59
C ALA A 48 2.59 -6.02 10.84
N GLY A 49 1.33 -5.88 10.45
CA GLY A 49 0.64 -6.86 9.59
C GLY A 49 1.32 -7.00 8.23
N GLY A 50 1.65 -5.88 7.59
CA GLY A 50 2.36 -5.86 6.32
C GLY A 50 3.76 -6.50 6.38
N ALA A 51 4.52 -6.17 7.42
CA ALA A 51 5.81 -6.79 7.74
C ALA A 51 5.64 -8.29 8.02
N GLY A 52 4.57 -8.69 8.71
CA GLY A 52 4.22 -10.10 8.94
C GLY A 52 4.05 -10.88 7.64
N PHE A 53 3.37 -10.32 6.63
CA PHE A 53 3.26 -10.91 5.30
C PHE A 53 4.62 -11.03 4.60
N TRP A 54 5.46 -10.00 4.69
CA TRP A 54 6.82 -10.03 4.13
C TRP A 54 7.72 -11.06 4.82
N LEU A 55 7.67 -11.16 6.15
CA LEU A 55 8.40 -12.17 6.92
C LEU A 55 7.89 -13.58 6.62
N ASN A 56 6.59 -13.76 6.44
CA ASN A 56 6.02 -15.05 6.07
C ASN A 56 6.48 -15.47 4.66
N TRP A 57 6.49 -14.55 3.70
CA TRP A 57 7.04 -14.82 2.38
C TRP A 57 8.56 -15.12 2.41
N LEU A 58 9.33 -14.47 3.28
CA LEU A 58 10.75 -14.80 3.45
C LEU A 58 10.96 -16.25 3.93
N ARG A 59 10.01 -16.77 4.71
CA ARG A 59 9.99 -18.16 5.19
C ARG A 59 9.46 -19.14 4.13
N ASP A 60 8.45 -18.72 3.36
CA ASP A 60 7.82 -19.51 2.30
C ASP A 60 7.82 -18.71 0.99
N ARG A 61 8.91 -18.89 0.23
CA ARG A 61 9.16 -18.17 -1.02
C ARG A 61 8.20 -18.57 -2.14
N ASP A 62 7.49 -19.69 -2.01
CA ASP A 62 6.53 -20.14 -3.00
C ASP A 62 5.24 -19.30 -2.95
N ASN A 63 4.94 -18.69 -1.80
CA ASN A 63 3.74 -17.87 -1.61
C ASN A 63 3.95 -16.39 -1.98
N VAL A 64 4.31 -16.14 -3.24
CA VAL A 64 4.52 -14.79 -3.80
C VAL A 64 3.26 -13.91 -3.66
N GLY A 65 2.08 -14.52 -3.59
CA GLY A 65 0.80 -13.82 -3.42
C GLY A 65 0.72 -12.93 -2.17
N GLN A 66 1.50 -13.26 -1.14
CA GLN A 66 1.53 -12.50 0.13
C GLN A 66 2.28 -11.16 0.03
N LEU A 67 3.15 -11.00 -0.97
CA LEU A 67 3.87 -9.75 -1.18
C LEU A 67 2.93 -8.59 -1.54
N LEU A 68 1.83 -8.86 -2.24
CA LEU A 68 0.85 -7.84 -2.60
C LEU A 68 0.16 -7.22 -1.37
N PRO A 69 -0.55 -7.99 -0.51
CA PRO A 69 -1.14 -7.42 0.70
C PRO A 69 -0.07 -6.88 1.65
N GLY A 70 1.10 -7.54 1.75
CA GLY A 70 2.20 -7.06 2.58
C GLY A 70 2.69 -5.67 2.19
N THR A 71 2.93 -5.45 0.89
CA THR A 71 3.40 -4.16 0.36
C THR A 71 2.33 -3.08 0.44
N ILE A 72 1.05 -3.43 0.21
CA ILE A 72 -0.07 -2.50 0.37
C ILE A 72 -0.18 -2.03 1.82
N LEU A 73 -0.17 -2.95 2.79
CA LEU A 73 -0.23 -2.62 4.21
C LEU A 73 0.97 -1.78 4.66
N LEU A 74 2.18 -2.08 4.18
CA LEU A 74 3.35 -1.26 4.49
C LEU A 74 3.26 0.13 3.88
N THR A 75 2.79 0.25 2.64
CA THR A 75 2.66 1.54 1.94
C THR A 75 1.62 2.42 2.64
N TYR A 76 0.44 1.87 2.93
CA TYR A 76 -0.65 2.62 3.57
C TYR A 76 -0.37 2.86 5.05
N GLY A 77 0.20 1.88 5.76
CA GLY A 77 0.62 2.03 7.14
C GLY A 77 1.65 3.15 7.29
N SER A 78 2.63 3.23 6.38
CA SER A 78 3.62 4.33 6.37
C SER A 78 2.96 5.68 6.07
N LEU A 79 2.04 5.72 5.11
CA LEU A 79 1.28 6.94 4.79
C LEU A 79 0.47 7.41 5.99
N PHE A 80 -0.37 6.54 6.56
CA PHE A 80 -1.20 6.90 7.70
C PHE A 80 -0.37 7.21 8.94
N LEU A 81 0.78 6.55 9.15
CA LEU A 81 1.69 6.91 10.24
C LEU A 81 2.22 8.33 10.06
N TYR A 82 2.62 8.69 8.84
CA TYR A 82 3.08 10.04 8.54
C TYR A 82 1.97 11.08 8.79
N LEU A 83 0.73 10.83 8.34
CA LEU A 83 -0.40 11.73 8.59
C LEU A 83 -0.75 11.82 10.08
N SER A 84 -0.75 10.69 10.80
CA SER A 84 -1.02 10.65 12.23
C SER A 84 0.03 11.41 13.05
N LEU A 85 1.32 11.29 12.70
CA LEU A 85 2.41 11.97 13.42
C LEU A 85 2.49 13.47 13.13
N THR A 86 2.19 13.88 11.90
CA THR A 86 2.19 15.29 11.51
C THR A 86 0.89 16.00 11.88
N GLY A 87 -0.20 15.26 12.06
CA GLY A 87 -1.55 15.81 12.23
C GLY A 87 -2.09 16.50 10.96
N GLU A 88 -1.33 16.49 9.87
CA GLU A 88 -1.63 17.28 8.67
C GLU A 88 -2.48 16.49 7.66
N TRP A 89 -3.68 16.08 8.07
CA TRP A 89 -4.59 15.32 7.22
C TRP A 89 -5.01 16.03 5.94
N TRP A 90 -4.91 17.35 5.90
CA TRP A 90 -5.18 18.17 4.71
C TRP A 90 -4.14 17.93 3.59
N GLN A 91 -2.92 17.49 3.93
CA GLN A 91 -1.89 17.13 2.93
C GLN A 91 -2.35 15.98 2.01
N MET A 92 -3.33 15.19 2.46
CA MET A 92 -3.97 14.15 1.66
C MET A 92 -4.48 14.67 0.31
N GLY A 93 -5.07 15.87 0.32
CA GLY A 93 -5.61 16.56 -0.85
C GLY A 93 -4.59 17.47 -1.52
N ASP A 94 -3.97 18.38 -0.75
CA ASP A 94 -3.14 19.46 -1.31
C ASP A 94 -1.86 18.95 -2.00
N TYR A 95 -1.24 17.91 -1.45
CA TYR A 95 -0.04 17.30 -2.03
C TYR A 95 -0.34 16.04 -2.86
N ASN A 96 -1.61 15.77 -3.16
CA ASN A 96 -2.05 14.59 -3.90
C ASN A 96 -1.53 13.26 -3.30
N LEU A 97 -1.34 13.18 -1.98
CA LEU A 97 -0.85 11.96 -1.31
C LEU A 97 -1.79 10.77 -1.52
N TRP A 98 -3.06 11.01 -1.82
CA TRP A 98 -4.01 9.98 -2.23
C TRP A 98 -3.54 9.15 -3.43
N ALA A 99 -2.65 9.69 -4.28
CA ALA A 99 -2.02 8.95 -5.37
C ALA A 99 -1.26 7.70 -4.86
N LEU A 100 -0.82 7.70 -3.60
CA LEU A 100 -0.18 6.55 -2.96
C LEU A 100 -1.15 5.36 -2.77
N PHE A 101 -2.47 5.59 -2.76
CA PHE A 101 -3.45 4.49 -2.81
C PHE A 101 -3.45 3.75 -4.15
N ILE A 102 -3.04 4.41 -5.23
CA ILE A 102 -2.81 3.75 -6.51
C ILE A 102 -1.39 3.15 -6.53
N ALA A 103 -0.42 3.84 -5.92
CA ALA A 103 0.94 3.34 -5.81
C ALA A 103 1.03 2.03 -5.01
N GLY A 104 0.31 1.87 -3.91
CA GLY A 104 0.36 0.69 -3.03
C GLY A 104 0.20 -0.63 -3.79
N PRO A 105 -0.93 -0.86 -4.49
CA PRO A 105 -1.11 -2.06 -5.33
C PRO A 105 -0.11 -2.11 -6.49
N GLY A 106 0.30 -0.97 -7.06
CA GLY A 106 1.34 -0.90 -8.09
C GLY A 106 2.69 -1.43 -7.59
N LEU A 107 3.12 -1.00 -6.40
CA LEU A 107 4.33 -1.46 -5.72
C LEU A 107 4.21 -2.91 -5.30
N GLY A 108 3.02 -3.36 -4.86
CA GLY A 108 2.79 -4.76 -4.53
C GLY A 108 2.89 -5.69 -5.75
N PHE A 109 2.32 -5.31 -6.90
CA PHE A 109 2.53 -6.05 -8.15
C PHE A 109 3.98 -6.00 -8.62
N LEU A 110 4.68 -4.87 -8.43
CA LEU A 110 6.11 -4.75 -8.71
C LEU A 110 6.93 -5.69 -7.82
N ALA A 111 6.63 -5.76 -6.52
CA ALA A 111 7.27 -6.67 -5.58
C ALA A 111 7.04 -8.13 -5.99
N MET A 112 5.81 -8.50 -6.34
CA MET A 112 5.51 -9.84 -6.85
C MET A 112 6.30 -10.17 -8.13
N TYR A 113 6.47 -9.20 -9.02
CA TYR A 113 7.24 -9.38 -10.24
C TYR A 113 8.74 -9.58 -9.95
N LEU A 114 9.33 -8.74 -9.10
CA LEU A 114 10.75 -8.77 -8.77
C LEU A 114 11.15 -10.04 -8.00
N PHE A 115 10.28 -10.49 -7.09
CA PHE A 115 10.58 -11.56 -6.14
C PHE A 115 9.87 -12.89 -6.44
N GLY A 116 9.02 -12.93 -7.46
CA GLY A 116 8.26 -14.10 -7.88
C GLY A 116 8.58 -14.58 -9.30
N LYS A 117 7.57 -15.13 -9.98
CA LYS A 117 7.73 -15.80 -11.29
C LYS A 117 7.88 -14.86 -12.50
N GLN A 118 8.19 -13.58 -12.27
CA GLN A 118 8.39 -12.56 -13.31
C GLN A 118 7.33 -12.60 -14.42
N ASP A 119 6.05 -12.68 -14.04
CA ASP A 119 4.97 -12.66 -15.02
C ASP A 119 4.87 -11.27 -15.67
N ARG A 120 4.93 -11.22 -17.00
CA ARG A 120 4.80 -9.98 -17.77
C ARG A 120 3.47 -9.27 -17.49
N GLY A 121 2.41 -9.99 -17.13
CA GLY A 121 1.13 -9.40 -16.74
C GLY A 121 1.26 -8.51 -15.50
N GLN A 122 2.01 -8.96 -14.49
CA GLN A 122 2.20 -8.21 -13.23
C GLN A 122 2.98 -6.92 -13.46
N LEU A 123 4.02 -6.95 -14.31
CA LEU A 123 4.82 -5.76 -14.62
C LEU A 123 4.00 -4.71 -15.39
N VAL A 124 3.15 -5.14 -16.33
CA VAL A 124 2.28 -4.22 -17.07
C VAL A 124 1.29 -3.55 -16.13
N THR A 125 0.66 -4.33 -15.25
CA THR A 125 -0.26 -3.80 -14.23
C THR A 125 0.46 -2.84 -13.27
N ALA A 126 1.60 -3.25 -12.71
CA ALA A 126 2.43 -2.42 -11.84
C ALA A 126 2.82 -1.10 -12.52
N GLY A 127 3.31 -1.19 -13.76
CA GLY A 127 3.74 -0.02 -14.54
C GLY A 127 2.60 0.96 -14.81
N ILE A 128 1.39 0.46 -15.14
CA ILE A 128 0.22 1.32 -15.35
C ILE A 128 -0.18 2.00 -14.04
N LEU A 129 -0.29 1.25 -12.94
CA LEU A 129 -0.69 1.82 -11.64
C LEU A 129 0.32 2.86 -11.15
N LEU A 130 1.62 2.54 -11.22
CA LEU A 130 2.67 3.48 -10.80
C LEU A 130 2.74 4.70 -11.71
N ALA A 131 2.53 4.54 -13.03
CA ALA A 131 2.48 5.68 -13.94
C ALA A 131 1.28 6.59 -13.63
N ILE A 132 0.09 6.01 -13.42
CA ILE A 132 -1.10 6.79 -13.04
C ILE A 132 -0.87 7.50 -11.71
N SER A 133 -0.36 6.79 -10.71
CA SER A 133 -0.01 7.37 -9.41
C SER A 133 0.97 8.54 -9.57
N ALA A 134 2.05 8.37 -10.35
CA ALA A 134 3.03 9.42 -10.59
C ALA A 134 2.43 10.63 -11.30
N LEU A 135 1.50 10.43 -12.25
CA LEU A 135 0.80 11.54 -12.92
C LEU A 135 -0.06 12.35 -11.93
N PHE A 136 -0.78 11.68 -11.04
CA PHE A 136 -1.56 12.35 -10.01
C PHE A 136 -0.68 13.04 -8.98
N PHE A 137 0.41 12.39 -8.55
CA PHE A 137 1.37 12.95 -7.61
C PHE A 137 2.09 14.19 -8.18
N ALA A 138 2.44 14.18 -9.46
CA ALA A 138 3.05 15.32 -10.15
C ALA A 138 2.09 16.51 -10.36
N GLY A 139 0.84 16.42 -9.89
CA GLY A 139 -0.12 17.52 -9.97
C GLY A 139 -0.49 17.86 -11.40
N VAL A 140 -0.51 16.87 -12.30
CA VAL A 140 -0.98 17.04 -13.68
C VAL A 140 -2.51 17.22 -13.66
N SER A 141 -2.98 18.36 -13.16
CA SER A 141 -4.39 18.75 -13.11
C SER A 141 -4.94 19.09 -14.50
N ASN A 142 -4.05 19.34 -15.46
CA ASN A 142 -4.38 19.52 -16.86
C ASN A 142 -4.66 18.17 -17.54
N PHE A 143 -5.88 17.65 -17.35
CA PHE A 143 -6.44 16.50 -18.10
C PHE A 143 -6.26 16.64 -19.63
N ARG A 144 -6.12 17.88 -20.13
CA ARG A 144 -5.78 18.21 -21.52
C ARG A 144 -4.42 17.65 -21.99
N LEU A 145 -3.45 17.43 -21.10
CA LEU A 145 -2.13 16.89 -21.42
C LEU A 145 -2.07 15.36 -21.31
N ILE A 146 -2.94 14.77 -20.48
CA ILE A 146 -3.02 13.32 -20.28
C ILE A 146 -3.50 12.62 -21.57
N TRP A 147 -4.50 13.19 -22.25
CA TRP A 147 -5.03 12.63 -23.49
C TRP A 147 -4.01 12.54 -24.64
N PRO A 148 -3.22 13.61 -24.94
CA PRO A 148 -2.09 13.54 -25.86
C PRO A 148 -1.03 12.50 -25.48
N VAL A 149 -0.66 12.40 -24.21
CA VAL A 149 0.39 11.47 -23.76
C VAL A 149 -0.09 10.02 -23.92
N ILE A 150 -1.33 9.72 -23.56
CA ILE A 150 -1.95 8.41 -23.80
C ILE A 150 -1.98 8.09 -25.29
N LEU A 151 -2.39 9.04 -26.14
CA LEU A 151 -2.39 8.89 -27.59
C LEU A 151 -0.99 8.64 -28.17
N ILE A 152 0.03 9.34 -27.66
CA ILE A 152 1.43 9.13 -28.08
C ILE A 152 1.89 7.72 -27.70
N ILE A 153 1.63 7.26 -26.47
CA ILE A 153 2.01 5.93 -26.01
C ILE A 153 1.29 4.84 -26.81
N ILE A 154 -0.02 4.99 -27.06
CA ILE A 154 -0.80 4.07 -27.89
C ILE A 154 -0.26 4.06 -29.32
N GLY A 155 -0.01 5.23 -29.91
CA GLY A 155 0.54 5.37 -31.27
C GLY A 155 1.90 4.69 -31.40
N ILE A 156 2.80 4.90 -30.44
CA ILE A 156 4.10 4.24 -30.37
C ILE A 156 3.91 2.71 -30.30
N ARG A 157 3.05 2.21 -29.40
CA ARG A 157 2.77 0.77 -29.28
C ARG A 157 2.25 0.16 -30.58
N LEU A 158 1.41 0.88 -31.31
CA LEU A 158 0.82 0.41 -32.56
C LEU A 158 1.89 0.28 -33.66
N ILE A 159 2.82 1.23 -33.74
CA ILE A 159 3.96 1.19 -34.67
C ILE A 159 4.87 0.00 -34.38
N PHE A 160 5.21 -0.23 -33.10
CA PHE A 160 6.10 -1.35 -32.73
C PHE A 160 5.44 -2.72 -32.82
N LYS A 161 4.12 -2.81 -32.59
CA LYS A 161 3.36 -4.06 -32.78
C LYS A 161 3.30 -4.46 -34.27
N ASN A 162 3.12 -3.49 -35.17
CA ASN A 162 3.00 -3.77 -36.61
C ASN A 162 4.33 -4.18 -37.28
N ARG A 163 5.48 -3.77 -36.72
CA ARG A 163 6.79 -4.22 -37.21
C ARG A 163 7.11 -5.69 -36.88
N ARG A 164 6.41 -6.29 -35.92
CA ARG A 164 6.66 -7.68 -35.52
C ARG A 164 5.93 -8.70 -36.40
N ASP A 165 4.80 -8.32 -37.01
CA ASP A 165 4.04 -9.20 -37.90
C ASP A 165 4.57 -9.19 -39.34
N ASN A 166 5.15 -8.08 -39.81
CA ASN A 166 5.70 -7.99 -41.18
C ASN A 166 7.07 -8.68 -41.35
N ASN A 167 7.70 -9.19 -40.27
CA ASN A 167 8.96 -9.93 -40.35
C ASN A 167 8.77 -11.45 -40.44
N LYS A 168 7.53 -11.92 -40.62
CA LYS A 168 7.22 -13.31 -41.01
C LYS A 168 6.89 -13.34 -42.50
N MET A 169 7.90 -13.17 -43.34
CA MET A 169 7.76 -13.56 -44.76
C MET A 169 7.83 -15.08 -44.86
N PRO A 170 6.86 -15.76 -45.48
CA PRO A 170 7.08 -17.09 -46.01
C PRO A 170 7.96 -16.98 -47.26
N THR A 171 9.23 -17.35 -47.12
CA THR A 171 10.03 -17.81 -48.25
C THR A 171 9.50 -19.17 -48.69
N ALA A 172 8.91 -19.26 -49.88
CA ALA A 172 8.90 -20.41 -50.79
C ALA A 172 7.68 -20.32 -51.70
N HIS A 173 7.88 -19.95 -52.97
CA HIS A 173 7.29 -20.58 -54.16
C HIS A 173 7.75 -19.80 -55.41
N GLU A 174 9.06 -19.64 -55.56
CA GLU A 174 9.70 -19.24 -56.83
C GLU A 174 10.73 -20.30 -57.26
N GLN A 175 10.36 -21.57 -57.08
CA GLN A 175 11.07 -22.71 -57.65
C GLN A 175 10.00 -23.75 -58.02
N ASN A 176 9.63 -23.73 -59.30
CA ASN A 176 9.25 -24.88 -60.15
C ASN A 176 8.35 -24.36 -61.29
N LEU A 177 9.02 -23.71 -62.23
CA LEU A 177 8.90 -24.02 -63.65
C LEU A 177 9.12 -25.53 -63.88
#